data_AF-A0A660NX07-F1
#
_entry.id   AF-A0A660NX07-F1
#
_cell.length_a   1.000
_cell.length_b   1.000
_cell.length_c   1.000
_cell.angle_alpha   90.00
_cell.angle_beta   90.00
_cell.angle_gamma   90.00
#
_symmetry.space_group_name_H-M   'P 1'
#
loop_
_entity.id
_entity.type
_entity.pdbx_description
1 polymer ?
#
loop_
_entity_poly.entity_id
_entity_poly.type
_entity_poly.pdbx_seq_one_letter_code
_entity_poly.pdbx_strand_id
1 'polypeptide(L)'
;MQNTNKFKLRLRYFLYAAPLLFAAIMGVGMLSSCSDSEKDSDEFADWKAKNTKYWNELYNTTKQKIANGDTSWKLILSYSYEGQEKDNGMKSYSPENYIIVHELEHGTGSGCPLYTDSVLVHYQGRLIPSSTYTAGLMF
;
A
#
# COMPACT_ATOMS: atom_id res chain seq x y z
N MET A 1 66.80 2.34 8.99
CA MET A 1 65.74 2.85 9.91
C MET A 1 64.85 3.92 9.25
N GLN A 2 64.26 3.67 8.06
CA GLN A 2 63.34 4.63 7.39
C GLN A 2 61.90 4.10 7.22
N ASN A 3 61.69 2.78 7.33
CA ASN A 3 60.40 2.16 7.02
C ASN A 3 59.36 2.27 8.16
N THR A 4 59.82 2.23 9.42
CA THR A 4 58.96 2.33 10.60
C THR A 4 58.31 3.71 10.79
N ASN A 5 58.97 4.79 10.36
CA ASN A 5 58.40 6.14 10.43
C ASN A 5 57.32 6.38 9.36
N LYS A 6 57.46 5.82 8.15
CA LYS A 6 56.41 5.90 7.12
C LYS A 6 55.19 5.06 7.49
N PHE A 7 55.38 3.90 8.11
CA PHE A 7 54.28 3.07 8.61
C PHE A 7 53.52 3.77 9.75
N LYS A 8 54.22 4.35 10.72
CA LYS A 8 53.60 5.12 11.81
C LYS A 8 52.88 6.37 11.32
N LEU A 9 53.41 7.06 10.31
CA LEU A 9 52.78 8.23 9.71
C LEU A 9 51.52 7.85 8.92
N ARG A 10 51.55 6.76 8.14
CA ARG A 10 50.38 6.23 7.42
C ARG A 10 49.31 5.70 8.38
N LEU A 11 49.71 5.03 9.46
CA LEU A 11 48.79 4.54 10.50
C LEU A 11 48.13 5.70 11.25
N ARG A 12 48.88 6.77 11.58
CA ARG A 12 48.32 8.00 12.16
C ARG A 12 47.37 8.70 11.20
N TYR A 13 47.72 8.82 9.92
CA TYR A 13 46.84 9.42 8.91
C TYR A 13 45.55 8.62 8.74
N PHE A 14 45.63 7.28 8.78
CA PHE A 14 44.46 6.40 8.75
C PHE A 14 43.59 6.58 10.02
N LEU A 15 44.21 6.68 11.19
CA LEU A 15 43.51 6.87 12.47
C LEU A 15 42.81 8.22 12.58
N TYR A 16 43.27 9.26 11.86
CA TYR A 16 42.61 10.57 11.85
C TYR A 16 41.66 10.76 10.65
N ALA A 17 42.01 10.25 9.46
CA ALA A 17 41.20 10.42 8.24
C ALA A 17 39.98 9.49 8.20
N ALA A 18 40.08 8.27 8.72
CA ALA A 18 38.96 7.32 8.74
C ALA A 18 37.76 7.79 9.60
N PRO A 19 37.94 8.30 10.84
CA PRO A 19 36.80 8.81 11.61
C PRO A 19 36.23 10.11 11.04
N LEU A 20 37.05 10.96 10.41
CA LEU A 20 36.56 12.17 9.72
C LEU A 20 35.70 11.82 8.49
N LEU A 21 36.11 10.83 7.70
CA LEU A 21 35.33 10.33 6.57
C LEU A 21 34.04 9.65 7.03
N PHE A 22 34.10 8.87 8.11
CA PHE A 22 32.92 8.23 8.70
C PHE A 22 31.91 9.26 9.24
N ALA A 23 32.38 10.32 9.90
CA ALA A 23 31.55 11.42 10.36
C ALA A 23 30.90 12.19 9.21
N ALA A 24 31.63 12.41 8.10
CA ALA A 24 31.09 13.05 6.90
C ALA A 24 30.00 12.20 6.22
N ILE A 25 30.18 10.88 6.14
CA ILE A 25 29.19 9.96 5.54
C ILE A 25 27.95 9.84 6.43
N MET A 26 28.11 9.76 7.75
CA MET A 26 27.00 9.70 8.70
C MET A 26 26.22 11.03 8.77
N GLY A 27 26.88 12.18 8.65
CA GLY A 27 26.25 13.50 8.69
C GLY A 27 25.29 13.76 7.52
N VAL A 28 25.60 13.25 6.31
CA VAL A 28 24.73 13.41 5.14
C VAL A 28 23.46 12.55 5.25
N GLY A 29 23.53 11.38 5.91
CA GLY A 29 22.38 10.48 6.10
C GLY A 29 21.38 10.95 7.16
N MET A 30 21.73 11.91 8.01
CA MET A 30 20.85 12.43 9.07
C MET A 30 20.02 13.65 8.65
N LEU A 31 20.35 14.27 7.50
CA LEU A 31 19.67 15.49 7.03
C LEU A 31 18.57 15.23 5.99
N SER A 32 18.36 13.97 5.56
CA SER A 32 17.33 13.62 4.57
C SER A 32 16.01 13.13 5.18
N SER A 33 15.85 13.16 6.50
CA SER A 33 14.51 13.00 7.09
C SER A 33 13.89 14.38 7.21
N CYS A 34 13.27 14.85 6.12
CA CYS A 34 12.26 15.89 6.20
C CYS A 34 11.10 15.30 7.03
N SER A 35 11.21 15.35 8.36
CA SER A 35 10.03 15.25 9.20
C SER A 35 9.34 16.60 9.03
N ASP A 36 8.44 16.68 8.04
CA ASP A 36 7.53 17.82 7.94
C ASP A 36 6.81 17.93 9.28
N SER A 37 7.28 18.90 10.06
CA SER A 37 6.65 19.31 11.31
C SER A 37 5.70 20.46 11.02
N GLU A 38 5.00 20.38 9.89
CA GLU A 38 3.84 21.21 9.66
C GLU A 38 2.79 20.79 10.69
N LYS A 39 2.40 21.75 11.52
CA LYS A 39 1.29 21.63 12.47
C LYS A 39 -0.05 21.75 11.75
N ASP A 40 -0.09 21.39 10.48
CA ASP A 40 -1.33 21.16 9.77
C ASP A 40 -1.78 19.75 10.14
N SER A 41 -3.07 19.60 10.45
CA SER A 41 -3.63 18.27 10.67
C SER A 41 -3.30 17.42 9.46
N ASP A 42 -2.41 16.43 9.61
CA ASP A 42 -2.12 15.47 8.54
C ASP A 42 -3.46 14.93 8.03
N GLU A 43 -3.80 15.32 6.78
CA GLU A 43 -5.09 15.03 6.15
C GLU A 43 -5.38 13.52 6.18
N PHE A 44 -4.31 12.72 6.15
CA PHE A 44 -4.34 11.27 6.16
C PHE A 44 -3.70 10.66 7.42
N ALA A 45 -3.74 11.38 8.54
CA ALA A 45 -3.30 10.85 9.84
C ALA A 45 -3.95 9.49 10.11
N ASP A 46 -3.15 8.53 10.58
CA ASP A 46 -3.57 7.15 10.86
C ASP A 46 -4.21 6.41 9.66
N TRP A 47 -3.86 6.78 8.41
CA TRP A 47 -4.46 6.21 7.19
C TRP A 47 -4.51 4.68 7.19
N LYS A 48 -3.45 4.02 7.68
CA LYS A 48 -3.38 2.55 7.68
C LYS A 48 -4.46 1.95 8.57
N ALA A 49 -4.58 2.44 9.81
CA ALA A 49 -5.58 1.95 10.75
C ALA A 49 -7.01 2.26 10.27
N LYS A 50 -7.22 3.46 9.73
CA LYS A 50 -8.51 3.88 9.13
C LYS A 50 -8.91 2.99 7.96
N ASN A 51 -8.00 2.77 7.00
CA ASN A 51 -8.25 1.92 5.83
C ASN A 51 -8.52 0.48 6.23
N THR A 52 -7.71 -0.10 7.12
CA THR A 52 -7.91 -1.48 7.60
C THR A 52 -9.26 -1.64 8.28
N LYS A 53 -9.65 -0.70 9.14
CA LYS A 53 -10.96 -0.73 9.81
C LYS A 53 -12.11 -0.64 8.80
N TYR A 54 -12.08 0.38 7.94
CA TYR A 54 -13.10 0.62 6.92
C TYR A 54 -13.28 -0.61 6.01
N TRP A 55 -12.16 -1.17 5.53
CA TRP A 55 -12.19 -2.33 4.65
C TRP A 55 -12.78 -3.57 5.33
N ASN A 56 -12.37 -3.86 6.56
CA ASN A 56 -12.87 -5.01 7.32
C ASN A 56 -14.37 -4.89 7.63
N GLU A 57 -14.84 -3.70 8.00
CA GLU A 57 -16.26 -3.43 8.25
C GLU A 57 -17.08 -3.62 6.97
N LEU A 58 -16.62 -3.05 5.84
CA LEU A 58 -17.28 -3.20 4.55
C LEU A 58 -17.30 -4.66 4.08
N TYR A 59 -16.20 -5.38 4.23
CA TYR A 59 -16.10 -6.81 3.88
C TYR A 59 -17.08 -7.66 4.69
N ASN A 60 -17.11 -7.51 6.01
CA ASN A 60 -18.00 -8.27 6.87
C ASN A 60 -19.48 -7.95 6.61
N THR A 61 -19.81 -6.68 6.41
CA THR A 61 -21.16 -6.23 6.04
C THR A 61 -21.59 -6.84 4.70
N THR A 62 -20.69 -6.84 3.72
CA THR A 62 -20.91 -7.44 2.41
C THR A 62 -21.17 -8.94 2.53
N LYS A 63 -20.37 -9.68 3.31
CA LYS A 63 -20.59 -11.11 3.57
C LYS A 63 -21.98 -11.37 4.15
N GLN A 64 -22.42 -10.54 5.10
CA GLN A 64 -23.75 -10.69 5.70
C GLN A 64 -24.87 -10.44 4.68
N LYS A 65 -24.74 -9.38 3.85
CA LYS A 65 -25.70 -9.10 2.77
C LYS A 65 -25.84 -10.27 1.80
N ILE A 66 -24.71 -10.81 1.33
CA ILE A 66 -24.69 -11.99 0.44
C ILE A 66 -25.33 -13.20 1.12
N ALA A 67 -24.99 -13.48 2.39
CA ALA A 67 -25.57 -14.58 3.15
C ALA A 67 -27.10 -14.44 3.34
N ASN A 68 -27.60 -13.21 3.37
CA ASN A 68 -29.02 -12.89 3.45
C ASN A 68 -29.72 -12.90 2.08
N GLY A 69 -29.02 -13.26 0.99
CA GLY A 69 -29.58 -13.38 -0.36
C GLY A 69 -29.55 -12.11 -1.21
N ASP A 70 -28.85 -11.05 -0.78
CA ASP A 70 -28.67 -9.84 -1.58
C ASP A 70 -27.70 -10.12 -2.74
N THR A 71 -28.23 -10.14 -3.97
CA THR A 71 -27.46 -10.44 -5.19
C THR A 71 -26.76 -9.21 -5.79
N SER A 72 -27.07 -8.00 -5.31
CA SER A 72 -26.41 -6.77 -5.77
C SER A 72 -24.99 -6.61 -5.21
N TRP A 73 -24.67 -7.33 -4.14
CA TRP A 73 -23.35 -7.33 -3.52
C TRP A 73 -22.54 -8.55 -3.92
N LYS A 74 -21.27 -8.36 -4.29
CA LYS A 74 -20.36 -9.42 -4.72
C LYS A 74 -19.03 -9.30 -4.00
N LEU A 75 -18.44 -10.45 -3.68
CA LEU A 75 -17.06 -10.59 -3.22
C LEU A 75 -16.29 -11.37 -4.28
N ILE A 76 -15.43 -10.69 -5.01
CA ILE A 76 -14.63 -11.27 -6.08
C ILE A 76 -13.22 -11.47 -5.55
N LEU A 77 -12.64 -12.65 -5.66
CA LEU A 77 -11.26 -12.86 -5.26
C LEU A 77 -10.34 -12.15 -6.27
N SER A 78 -9.30 -11.47 -5.78
CA SER A 78 -8.33 -10.85 -6.68
C SER A 78 -7.74 -11.89 -7.64
N TYR A 79 -7.67 -11.54 -8.93
CA TYR A 79 -7.27 -12.43 -10.02
C TYR A 79 -5.94 -13.16 -9.76
N SER A 80 -4.97 -12.52 -9.11
CA SER A 80 -3.69 -13.14 -8.75
C SER A 80 -3.80 -14.33 -7.79
N TYR A 81 -4.91 -14.45 -7.07
CA TYR A 81 -5.21 -15.54 -6.14
C TYR A 81 -6.18 -16.57 -6.70
N GLU A 82 -6.85 -16.27 -7.82
CA GLU A 82 -7.73 -17.20 -8.53
C GLU A 82 -6.92 -18.36 -9.12
N GLY A 83 -7.52 -19.56 -9.17
CA GLY A 83 -6.91 -20.74 -9.79
C GLY A 83 -5.66 -21.29 -9.10
N GLN A 84 -5.20 -20.68 -8.01
CA GLN A 84 -4.14 -21.27 -7.21
C GLN A 84 -4.65 -22.60 -6.63
N GLU A 85 -3.88 -23.68 -6.74
CA GLU A 85 -4.19 -24.95 -6.09
C GLU A 85 -3.73 -24.95 -4.62
N LYS A 86 -4.16 -25.95 -3.86
CA LYS A 86 -3.71 -26.19 -2.49
C LYS A 86 -2.96 -27.50 -2.44
N ASP A 87 -1.90 -27.54 -1.64
CA ASP A 87 -1.33 -28.83 -1.21
C ASP A 87 -2.20 -29.52 -0.14
N ASN A 88 -3.07 -28.84 0.62
CA ASN A 88 -4.03 -29.46 1.57
C ASN A 88 -5.06 -28.46 2.20
N GLY A 89 -6.36 -28.53 1.84
CA GLY A 89 -7.49 -27.95 2.60
C GLY A 89 -8.27 -26.75 1.99
N MET A 90 -9.16 -26.10 2.77
CA MET A 90 -10.04 -25.00 2.29
C MET A 90 -9.34 -23.63 2.26
N LYS A 91 -9.33 -22.94 1.11
CA LYS A 91 -8.66 -21.63 0.93
C LYS A 91 -9.40 -20.56 1.72
N SER A 92 -8.73 -20.02 2.73
CA SER A 92 -9.17 -18.81 3.42
C SER A 92 -8.22 -17.69 3.02
N TYR A 93 -8.78 -16.59 2.51
CA TYR A 93 -8.02 -15.42 2.12
C TYR A 93 -8.39 -14.26 3.05
N SER A 94 -7.39 -13.42 3.35
CA SER A 94 -7.62 -12.20 4.11
C SER A 94 -8.58 -11.25 3.35
N PRO A 95 -9.35 -10.40 4.05
CA PRO A 95 -10.32 -9.47 3.44
C PRO A 95 -9.74 -8.59 2.32
N GLU A 96 -8.49 -8.16 2.44
CA GLU A 96 -7.78 -7.33 1.46
C GLU A 96 -7.48 -8.03 0.12
N ASN A 97 -7.62 -9.36 0.05
CA ASN A 97 -7.44 -10.11 -1.18
C ASN A 97 -8.72 -10.18 -2.03
N TYR A 98 -9.85 -9.68 -1.52
CA TYR A 98 -11.10 -9.60 -2.26
C TYR A 98 -11.32 -8.20 -2.81
N ILE A 99 -12.10 -8.11 -3.89
CA ILE A 99 -12.71 -6.90 -4.42
C ILE A 99 -14.18 -6.93 -4.01
N ILE A 100 -14.63 -5.85 -3.37
CA ILE A 100 -16.03 -5.68 -2.97
C ILE A 100 -16.74 -4.90 -4.08
N VAL A 101 -17.84 -5.46 -4.59
CA VAL A 101 -18.65 -4.83 -5.63
C VAL A 101 -20.07 -4.66 -5.14
N HIS A 102 -20.61 -3.46 -5.32
CA HIS A 102 -22.03 -3.15 -5.21
C HIS A 102 -22.53 -2.74 -6.58
N GLU A 103 -23.35 -3.61 -7.17
CA GLU A 103 -23.99 -3.39 -8.46
C GLU A 103 -25.16 -2.43 -8.29
N LEU A 104 -25.00 -1.19 -8.76
CA LEU A 104 -26.05 -0.17 -8.69
C LEU A 104 -27.14 -0.42 -9.73
N GLU A 105 -26.75 -0.84 -10.94
CA GLU A 105 -27.64 -1.12 -12.05
C GLU A 105 -27.14 -2.37 -12.79
N HIS A 106 -28.07 -3.30 -13.06
CA HIS A 106 -27.78 -4.50 -13.82
C HIS A 106 -27.93 -4.22 -15.31
N GLY A 107 -26.81 -4.30 -16.05
CA GLY A 107 -26.82 -4.11 -17.50
C GLY A 107 -27.53 -5.27 -18.22
N THR A 108 -28.17 -4.98 -19.36
CA THR A 108 -28.85 -5.98 -20.20
C THR A 108 -27.95 -6.52 -21.32
N GLY A 109 -26.67 -6.16 -21.34
CA GLY A 109 -25.70 -6.62 -22.33
C GLY A 109 -25.41 -8.11 -22.14
N SER A 110 -25.31 -8.86 -23.24
CA SER A 110 -25.09 -10.32 -23.20
C SER A 110 -23.62 -10.75 -23.17
N GLY A 111 -22.67 -9.80 -23.16
CA GLY A 111 -21.25 -10.08 -23.36
C GLY A 111 -20.41 -9.95 -22.09
N CYS A 112 -19.57 -10.96 -21.83
CA CYS A 112 -18.40 -10.84 -20.97
C CYS A 112 -17.20 -10.54 -21.89
N PRO A 113 -16.66 -9.31 -21.90
CA PRO A 113 -15.54 -8.97 -22.78
C PRO A 113 -14.35 -9.90 -22.56
N LEU A 114 -13.77 -10.40 -23.65
CA LEU A 114 -12.51 -11.13 -23.63
C LEU A 114 -11.34 -10.15 -23.60
N TYR A 115 -10.15 -10.62 -23.21
CA TYR A 115 -8.94 -9.81 -23.18
C TYR A 115 -8.51 -9.27 -24.56
N THR A 116 -9.07 -9.79 -25.65
CA THR A 116 -8.89 -9.32 -27.03
C THR A 116 -9.89 -8.25 -27.45
N ASP A 117 -10.94 -8.03 -26.66
CA ASP A 117 -12.00 -7.10 -27.00
C ASP A 117 -11.62 -5.68 -26.59
N SER A 118 -12.21 -4.70 -27.27
CA SER A 118 -12.14 -3.29 -26.87
C SER A 118 -13.42 -2.89 -26.14
N VAL A 119 -13.27 -2.18 -25.03
CA VAL A 119 -14.39 -1.70 -24.21
C VAL A 119 -14.27 -0.20 -23.99
N LEU A 120 -15.42 0.46 -23.86
CA LEU A 120 -15.49 1.84 -23.37
C LEU A 120 -15.83 1.79 -21.88
N VAL A 121 -15.00 2.42 -21.04
CA VAL A 121 -15.16 2.43 -19.59
C VAL A 121 -15.22 3.87 -19.11
N HIS A 122 -16.18 4.16 -18.23
CA HIS A 122 -16.21 5.37 -17.42
C HIS A 122 -15.98 4.97 -15.97
N TYR A 123 -14.93 5.50 -15.34
CA TYR A 123 -14.58 5.22 -13.95
C TYR A 123 -14.22 6.51 -13.24
N GLN A 124 -14.36 6.51 -11.92
CA GLN A 124 -13.95 7.62 -11.06
C GLN A 124 -13.28 7.04 -9.82
N GLY A 125 -12.07 7.51 -9.50
CA GLY A 125 -11.40 7.19 -8.25
C GLY A 125 -11.97 8.00 -7.11
N ARG A 126 -12.06 7.40 -5.92
CA ARG A 126 -12.36 8.14 -4.68
C ARG A 126 -11.67 7.49 -3.48
N LEU A 127 -10.92 8.29 -2.73
CA LEU A 127 -10.39 7.88 -1.43
C LEU A 127 -11.49 7.92 -0.36
N ILE A 128 -11.35 7.13 0.71
CA ILE A 128 -12.28 7.20 1.84
C ILE A 128 -12.25 8.60 2.48
N PRO A 129 -13.33 9.02 3.17
CA PRO A 129 -13.38 10.33 3.81
C PRO A 129 -12.18 10.67 4.69
N SER A 130 -11.76 11.93 4.63
CA SER A 130 -10.71 12.53 5.44
C SER A 130 -11.18 13.87 6.01
N SER A 131 -10.32 14.57 6.76
CA SER A 131 -10.71 15.78 7.51
C SER A 131 -11.24 16.89 6.61
N THR A 132 -10.52 17.20 5.52
CA THR A 132 -10.92 18.19 4.52
C THR A 132 -11.93 17.59 3.54
N TYR A 133 -11.70 16.37 3.08
CA TYR A 133 -12.56 15.69 2.11
C TYR A 133 -13.57 14.77 2.80
N THR A 134 -14.60 15.38 3.40
CA THR A 134 -15.62 14.64 4.17
C THR A 134 -16.44 13.65 3.33
N ALA A 135 -16.52 13.86 2.03
CA ALA A 135 -17.14 12.92 1.08
C ALA A 135 -16.13 11.98 0.39
N GLY A 136 -14.84 12.08 0.73
CA GLY A 136 -13.74 11.43 0.02
C GLY A 136 -13.15 12.29 -1.11
N LEU A 137 -11.84 12.16 -1.34
CA LEU A 137 -11.12 12.85 -2.41
C LEU A 137 -11.29 12.12 -3.74
N MET A 138 -11.76 12.81 -4.78
CA MET A 138 -11.91 12.26 -6.14
C MET A 138 -10.63 12.46 -6.97
N PHE A 139 -10.31 11.49 -7.84
CA PHE A 139 -9.16 11.54 -8.75
C PHE A 139 -9.42 10.74 -10.05
#